data_AF-A0A126Z0P4-F1
#
_entry.id   AF-A0A126Z0P4-F1
#
_cell.length_a   1.000
_cell.length_b   1.000
_cell.length_c   1.000
_cell.angle_alpha   90.00
_cell.angle_beta   90.00
_cell.angle_gamma   90.00
#
_symmetry.space_group_name_H-M   'P 1'
#
loop_
_entity.id
_entity.type
_entity.pdbx_description
1 polymer ?
#
loop_
_entity_poly.entity_id
_entity_poly.type
_entity_poly.pdbx_seq_one_letter_code
_entity_poly.pdbx_strand_id
1 'polypeptide(L)' 'MTLTDGTVLTEQVDTPKGEPANPMSPAEIGEKFRRLTTPVLGSAGALLLEEEFLSLRGAADLTRLGRALAGALV' A
#
# COMPACT_ATOMS: atom_id res chain seq x y z
N MET A 1 -27.58 9.63 3.30
CA MET A 1 -28.15 8.38 3.86
C MET A 1 -29.36 8.74 4.68
N THR A 2 -30.45 7.97 4.59
CA THR A 2 -31.65 8.19 5.42
C THR A 2 -31.81 7.03 6.39
N LEU A 3 -31.96 7.34 7.68
CA LEU A 3 -32.15 6.36 8.75
C LEU A 3 -33.62 5.90 8.81
N THR A 4 -33.88 4.79 9.52
CA THR A 4 -35.23 4.21 9.64
C THR A 4 -36.23 5.11 10.37
N ASP A 5 -35.74 6.08 11.14
CA ASP A 5 -36.55 7.11 11.81
C ASP A 5 -36.82 8.34 10.92
N GLY A 6 -36.34 8.33 9.68
CA GLY A 6 -36.48 9.43 8.72
C GLY A 6 -35.38 10.49 8.76
N THR A 7 -34.44 10.42 9.72
CA THR A 7 -33.30 11.35 9.78
C THR A 7 -32.42 11.24 8.53
N VAL A 8 -32.06 12.37 7.93
CA VAL A 8 -31.18 12.42 6.75
C VAL A 8 -29.79 12.89 7.15
N LEU A 9 -28.78 12.08 6.83
CA LEU A 9 -27.36 12.39 7.01
C LEU A 9 -26.71 12.67 5.65
N THR A 10 -26.00 13.78 5.53
CA THR A 10 -25.23 14.17 4.34
C THR A 10 -23.81 14.56 4.73
N GLU A 11 -22.82 14.11 3.97
CA GLU A 11 -21.42 14.48 4.14
C GLU A 11 -20.78 14.71 2.76
N GLN A 12 -19.85 15.65 2.68
CA GLN A 12 -19.00 15.89 1.52
C GLN A 12 -17.55 15.92 1.97
N VAL A 13 -16.70 15.17 1.25
CA VAL A 13 -15.26 15.14 1.48
C VAL A 13 -14.55 15.78 0.29
N ASP A 14 -14.07 17.01 0.47
CA ASP A 14 -13.46 17.80 -0.61
C ASP A 14 -12.03 17.35 -0.94
N THR A 15 -11.30 16.81 0.04
CA THR A 15 -9.91 16.35 -0.14
C THR A 15 -9.71 14.97 0.50
N PRO A 16 -9.94 13.88 -0.25
CA PRO A 16 -9.78 12.54 0.28
C PRO A 16 -8.32 12.24 0.63
N LYS A 17 -8.12 11.29 1.56
CA LYS A 17 -6.79 10.82 1.94
C LYS A 17 -6.12 10.15 0.75
N GLY A 18 -4.87 10.51 0.50
CA GLY A 18 -4.08 10.08 -0.66
C GLY A 18 -3.89 11.17 -1.72
N GLU A 19 -4.69 12.23 -1.70
CA GLU A 19 -4.45 13.41 -2.53
C GLU A 19 -3.16 14.14 -2.14
N PRO A 20 -2.50 14.89 -3.04
CA PRO A 20 -1.32 15.68 -2.70
C PRO A 20 -1.54 16.65 -1.53
N ALA A 21 -2.76 17.20 -1.41
CA ALA A 21 -3.16 18.08 -0.32
C ALA A 21 -3.54 17.34 0.99
N ASN A 22 -3.71 16.02 0.95
CA ASN A 22 -3.98 15.16 2.10
C ASN A 22 -3.25 13.82 1.94
N PRO A 23 -1.91 13.80 1.95
CA PRO A 23 -1.15 12.61 1.61
C PRO A 23 -1.31 11.52 2.67
N MET A 24 -1.12 10.27 2.24
CA MET A 24 -0.88 9.16 3.17
C MET A 24 0.50 9.32 3.80
N SER A 25 0.60 9.01 5.07
CA SER A 25 1.86 8.83 5.78
C SER A 25 2.64 7.62 5.22
N PRO A 26 3.96 7.57 5.42
CA PRO A 26 4.77 6.41 5.03
C PRO A 26 4.26 5.09 5.62
N ALA A 27 3.76 5.11 6.86
CA ALA A 27 3.22 3.92 7.51
C ALA A 27 1.93 3.42 6.84
N GLU A 28 1.01 4.33 6.50
CA GLU A 28 -0.22 4.00 5.75
C GLU A 28 0.10 3.46 4.35
N ILE A 29 1.12 4.02 3.68
CA ILE A 29 1.59 3.51 2.40
C ILE A 29 2.14 2.09 2.54
N GLY A 30 3.01 1.83 3.53
CA GLY A 30 3.57 0.50 3.77
C GLY A 30 2.49 -0.53 4.13
N GLU A 31 1.52 -0.17 4.96
CA GLU A 31 0.39 -1.05 5.28
C GLU A 31 -0.46 -1.35 4.04
N LYS A 32 -0.81 -0.31 3.26
CA LYS A 32 -1.54 -0.47 2.00
C LYS A 32 -0.78 -1.38 1.03
N PHE A 33 0.53 -1.20 0.92
CA PHE A 33 1.39 -2.02 0.07
C PHE A 33 1.33 -3.49 0.51
N ARG A 34 1.60 -3.79 1.77
CA ARG A 34 1.55 -5.17 2.30
C ARG A 34 0.18 -5.79 2.14
N ARG A 35 -0.90 -5.03 2.37
CA ARG A 35 -2.28 -5.52 2.19
C ARG A 35 -2.57 -5.92 0.73
N LEU A 36 -1.99 -5.22 -0.24
CA LEU A 36 -2.17 -5.51 -1.66
C LEU A 36 -1.28 -6.64 -2.17
N THR A 37 -0.05 -6.77 -1.64
CA THR A 37 0.92 -7.76 -2.10
C THR A 37 0.83 -9.11 -1.39
N THR A 38 0.44 -9.14 -0.11
CA THR A 38 0.32 -10.37 0.68
C THR A 38 -0.56 -11.46 0.03
N PRO A 39 -1.73 -11.15 -0.57
CA PRO A 39 -2.54 -12.18 -1.23
C PRO A 39 -1.87 -12.86 -2.43
N VAL A 40 -0.84 -12.24 -3.00
CA VAL A 40 -0.15 -12.72 -4.20
C VAL A 40 1.20 -13.36 -3.85
N LEU A 41 1.95 -12.75 -2.93
CA LEU A 41 3.34 -13.11 -2.62
C LEU A 41 3.49 -13.79 -1.24
N GLY A 42 2.40 -13.90 -0.47
CA GLY A 42 2.47 -14.20 0.96
C GLY A 42 3.13 -13.08 1.76
N SER A 43 3.05 -13.17 3.09
CA SER A 43 3.56 -12.12 3.99
C SER A 43 5.07 -11.93 3.88
N ALA A 44 5.83 -13.01 3.72
CA ALA A 44 7.29 -12.96 3.59
C ALA A 44 7.72 -12.31 2.28
N GLY A 45 7.11 -12.69 1.15
CA GLY A 45 7.39 -12.09 -0.15
C GLY A 45 7.00 -10.61 -0.21
N ALA A 46 5.87 -10.24 0.41
CA ALA A 46 5.45 -8.85 0.55
C ALA A 46 6.47 -7.99 1.31
N LEU A 47 6.98 -8.48 2.45
CA LEU A 47 7.99 -7.77 3.25
C LEU A 47 9.32 -7.63 2.49
N LEU A 48 9.77 -8.70 1.85
CA LEU A 48 11.01 -8.69 1.06
C LEU A 48 10.92 -7.70 -0.10
N LEU A 49 9.79 -7.67 -0.82
CA LEU A 49 9.60 -6.72 -1.91
C LEU A 49 9.56 -5.27 -1.41
N GLU A 50 8.95 -5.00 -0.25
CA GLU A 50 8.94 -3.68 0.37
C GLU A 50 10.36 -3.22 0.72
N GLU A 51 11.16 -4.09 1.34
CA GLU A 51 12.55 -3.81 1.73
C GLU A 51 13.45 -3.52 0.53
N GLU A 52 13.39 -4.36 -0.50
CA GLU A 52 14.20 -4.21 -1.72
C GLU A 52 13.82 -2.93 -2.48
N PHE A 53 12.53 -2.60 -2.55
CA PHE A 53 12.07 -1.37 -3.21
C PHE A 53 12.50 -0.11 -2.46
N LEU A 54 12.37 -0.08 -1.13
CA LEU A 54 12.77 1.08 -0.32
C LEU A 54 14.29 1.32 -0.35
N SER A 55 15.07 0.27 -0.58
CA SER A 55 16.54 0.33 -0.68
C SER A 55 17.04 0.70 -2.09
N LEU A 56 16.15 0.87 -3.07
CA LEU A 56 16.49 1.02 -4.49
C LEU A 56 17.49 2.15 -4.79
N ARG A 57 17.41 3.27 -4.05
CA ARG A 57 18.31 4.42 -4.24
C ARG A 57 19.79 4.05 -4.11
N GLY A 58 20.12 3.05 -3.30
CA GLY A 58 21.49 2.60 -3.06
C GLY A 58 21.85 1.26 -3.70
N ALA A 59 20.96 0.67 -4.50
CA ALA A 59 21.15 -0.66 -5.04
C ALA A 59 22.20 -0.67 -6.16
N ALA A 60 23.25 -1.47 -5.99
CA ALA A 60 24.24 -1.76 -7.03
C ALA A 60 23.78 -2.87 -8.00
N ASP A 61 22.82 -3.70 -7.57
CA ASP A 61 22.27 -4.84 -8.29
C ASP A 61 20.76 -4.93 -8.01
N LEU A 62 19.96 -5.16 -9.05
CA LEU A 62 18.50 -5.26 -8.98
C LEU A 62 17.98 -6.70 -9.09
N THR A 63 18.87 -7.69 -9.13
CA THR A 63 18.50 -9.10 -9.28
C THR A 63 17.57 -9.56 -8.15
N ARG A 64 17.82 -9.13 -6.90
CA ARG A 64 16.95 -9.46 -5.77
C ARG A 64 15.56 -8.85 -5.91
N LEU A 65 15.48 -7.56 -6.23
CA LEU A 65 14.20 -6.90 -6.54
C LEU A 65 13.45 -7.62 -7.68
N GLY A 66 14.14 -7.97 -8.76
CA GLY A 66 13.54 -8.70 -9.89
C GLY A 66 13.00 -10.07 -9.50
N ARG A 67 13.73 -10.83 -8.67
CA ARG A 67 13.26 -12.12 -8.15
C ARG A 67 12.08 -11.95 -7.17
N ALA A 68 12.07 -10.90 -6.36
CA ALA A 68 10.95 -10.58 -5.47
C ALA A 68 9.67 -10.27 -6.25
N LEU A 69 9.79 -9.48 -7.32
CA LEU A 69 8.68 -9.17 -8.25
C LEU A 69 8.16 -10.41 -8.98
N ALA A 70 9.04 -11.35 -9.34
CA ALA A 70 8.67 -12.59 -10.00
C ALA A 70 7.99 -13.61 -9.07
N GLY A 71 7.87 -13.31 -7.76
CA GLY A 71 7.42 -14.29 -6.77
C GLY A 71 8.37 -15.47 -6.61
N ALA A 72 9.60 -15.35 -7.11
CA ALA A 72 10.59 -16.42 -7.18
C ALA A 72 11.53 -16.48 -5.96
N LEU A 73 11.14 -15.83 -4.86
CA LEU A 73 11.86 -15.83 -3.57
C LEU A 73 11.05 -16.48 -2.44
N VAL A 74 9.90 -17.09 -2.77
CA VAL A 74 9.03 -17.83 -1.85
C VAL A 74 9.11 -19.31 -2.15
#